data_AF-A0A4S2A8Z0-F1
#
_entry.id   AF-A0A4S2A8Z0-F1
#
_cell.length_a   1.000
_cell.length_b   1.000
_cell.length_c   1.000
_cell.angle_alpha   90.00
_cell.angle_beta   90.00
_cell.angle_gamma   90.00
#
_symmetry.space_group_name_H-M   'P 1'
#
loop_
_entity.id
_entity.type
_entity.pdbx_description
1 polymer ?
#
loop_
_entity_poly.entity_id
_entity_poly.type
_entity_poly.pdbx_seq_one_letter_code
_entity_poly.pdbx_strand_id
1 'polypeptide(L)'
;MTPAQRLINNQGILFKIERNGSVISELKGTQNYEPSTSKRFVGFMPGSDVQPGDRLINPANERLFVYDTLTDFLNNKMNQLKAYYQTVAEYNSKTNADAKYMFNIGSANNSVIGTQNTVTMNPNSSLQQIRERINSSNSETRDELQQIIPLLEMIINNQVPVQKGLLLKLADAVQKNSWIAGPMASIILDWLLAQFH
;
A
#
# COMPACT_ATOMS: atom_id res chain seq x y z
N MET A 1 -27.68 12.71 -34.34
CA MET A 1 -26.32 12.15 -34.16
C MET A 1 -25.38 13.30 -33.82
N THR A 2 -24.66 13.22 -32.70
CA THR A 2 -23.74 14.28 -32.26
C THR A 2 -22.41 14.24 -33.04
N PRO A 3 -21.57 15.29 -32.97
CA PRO A 3 -20.26 15.28 -33.63
C PRO A 3 -19.37 14.10 -33.19
N ALA A 4 -19.35 13.75 -31.89
CA ALA A 4 -18.55 12.63 -31.40
C ALA A 4 -19.06 11.28 -31.94
N GLN A 5 -20.38 11.06 -31.96
CA GLN A 5 -20.96 9.85 -32.54
C GLN A 5 -20.57 9.70 -34.01
N ARG A 6 -20.62 10.79 -34.79
CA ARG A 6 -20.20 10.77 -36.20
C ARG A 6 -18.73 10.40 -36.34
N LEU A 7 -17.88 10.95 -35.49
CA LEU A 7 -16.45 10.65 -35.46
C LEU A 7 -16.22 9.16 -35.18
N ILE A 8 -16.89 8.61 -34.17
CA ILE A 8 -16.79 7.19 -33.79
C ILE A 8 -17.26 6.28 -34.93
N ASN A 9 -18.35 6.63 -35.61
CA ASN A 9 -18.85 5.81 -36.72
C ASN A 9 -17.92 5.81 -37.93
N ASN A 10 -17.33 6.97 -38.26
CA ASN A 10 -16.55 7.14 -39.49
C ASN A 10 -15.06 6.85 -39.32
N GLN A 11 -14.50 7.11 -38.13
CA GLN A 11 -13.07 7.05 -37.84
C GLN A 11 -12.74 6.20 -36.60
N GLY A 12 -13.76 5.64 -35.93
CA GLY A 12 -13.55 4.75 -34.80
C GLY A 12 -12.89 3.44 -35.22
N ILE A 13 -11.95 3.00 -34.38
CA ILE A 13 -11.30 1.70 -34.49
C ILE A 13 -11.98 0.70 -33.56
N LEU A 14 -11.86 -0.58 -33.88
CA LEU A 14 -12.46 -1.64 -33.08
C LEU A 14 -11.59 -1.92 -31.84
N PHE A 15 -12.19 -1.86 -30.66
CA PHE A 15 -11.59 -2.27 -29.41
C PHE A 15 -12.27 -3.53 -28.91
N LYS A 16 -11.47 -4.50 -28.47
CA LYS A 16 -11.98 -5.63 -27.69
C LYS A 16 -12.02 -5.22 -26.22
N ILE A 17 -13.16 -5.42 -25.58
CA ILE A 17 -13.35 -5.13 -24.16
C ILE A 17 -13.13 -6.43 -23.40
N GLU A 18 -12.06 -6.49 -22.61
CA GLU A 18 -11.76 -7.61 -21.72
C GLU A 18 -12.17 -7.26 -20.28
N ARG A 19 -13.02 -8.08 -19.68
CA ARG A 19 -13.46 -7.99 -18.28
C ARG A 19 -13.19 -9.33 -17.60
N ASN A 20 -12.53 -9.32 -16.45
CA ASN A 20 -12.16 -10.53 -15.70
C ASN A 20 -11.40 -11.58 -16.56
N GLY A 21 -10.58 -11.13 -17.52
CA GLY A 21 -9.76 -12.00 -18.37
C GLY A 21 -10.50 -12.64 -19.57
N SER A 22 -11.75 -12.28 -19.81
CA SER A 22 -12.51 -12.71 -21.00
C SER A 22 -12.94 -11.51 -21.84
N VAL A 23 -12.90 -11.64 -23.16
CA VAL A 23 -13.44 -10.62 -24.08
C VAL A 23 -14.96 -10.69 -24.03
N ILE A 24 -15.60 -9.63 -23.53
CA ILE A 24 -17.05 -9.54 -23.35
C ILE A 24 -17.76 -8.89 -24.55
N SER A 25 -17.06 -8.02 -25.28
CA SER A 25 -17.63 -7.30 -26.42
C SER A 25 -16.54 -6.71 -27.32
N GLU A 26 -16.93 -6.32 -28.53
CA GLU A 26 -16.10 -5.54 -29.44
C GLU A 26 -16.85 -4.25 -29.80
N LEU A 27 -16.23 -3.10 -29.54
CA LEU A 27 -16.86 -1.79 -29.67
C LEU A 27 -16.00 -0.85 -30.50
N LYS A 28 -16.64 -0.05 -31.36
CA LYS A 28 -15.95 1.05 -32.05
C LYS A 28 -15.74 2.23 -31.11
N GLY A 29 -14.52 2.73 -31.07
CA GLY A 29 -14.18 3.91 -30.30
C GLY A 29 -13.07 4.74 -30.92
N THR A 30 -12.90 5.97 -30.45
CA THR A 30 -11.84 6.90 -30.88
C THR A 30 -11.00 7.31 -29.69
N GLN A 31 -9.68 7.13 -29.78
CA GLN A 31 -8.74 7.66 -28.79
C GLN A 31 -8.68 9.18 -28.89
N ASN A 32 -8.76 9.85 -27.74
CA ASN A 32 -8.64 11.30 -27.65
C ASN A 32 -8.12 11.71 -26.26
N TYR A 33 -7.97 13.00 -26.03
CA TYR A 33 -7.56 13.58 -24.77
C TYR A 33 -8.51 14.70 -24.35
N GLU A 34 -8.71 14.85 -23.05
CA GLU A 34 -9.47 15.97 -22.50
C GLU A 34 -8.59 17.24 -22.54
N PRO A 35 -8.99 18.30 -23.26
CA PRO A 35 -8.12 19.46 -23.48
C PRO A 35 -7.64 20.16 -22.19
N SER A 36 -8.46 20.14 -21.14
CA SER A 36 -8.18 20.84 -19.87
C SER A 36 -7.23 20.09 -18.94
N THR A 37 -7.20 18.76 -19.01
CA THR A 37 -6.46 17.92 -18.06
C THR A 37 -5.45 16.99 -18.72
N SER A 38 -5.41 16.97 -20.06
CA SER A 38 -4.62 16.04 -20.87
C SER A 38 -4.89 14.56 -20.55
N LYS A 39 -6.03 14.26 -19.91
CA LYS A 39 -6.41 12.89 -19.58
C LYS A 39 -6.80 12.16 -20.86
N ARG A 40 -6.16 11.02 -21.10
CA ARG A 40 -6.43 10.16 -22.26
C ARG A 40 -7.70 9.36 -22.02
N PHE A 41 -8.54 9.30 -23.04
CA PHE A 41 -9.76 8.51 -23.02
C PHE A 41 -10.04 7.88 -24.39
N VAL A 42 -10.81 6.80 -24.40
CA VAL A 42 -11.46 6.29 -25.60
C VAL A 42 -12.92 6.70 -25.56
N GLY A 43 -13.37 7.41 -26.59
CA GLY A 43 -14.77 7.77 -26.78
C GLY A 43 -15.53 6.63 -27.45
N PHE A 44 -16.59 6.15 -26.81
CA PHE A 44 -17.49 5.11 -27.31
C PHE A 44 -18.91 5.67 -27.55
N MET A 45 -19.73 4.93 -28.30
CA MET A 45 -21.13 5.27 -28.48
C MET A 45 -21.84 5.34 -27.12
N PRO A 46 -22.78 6.29 -26.90
CA PRO A 46 -23.56 6.34 -25.67
C PRO A 46 -24.24 5.00 -25.36
N GLY A 47 -24.25 4.60 -24.09
CA GLY A 47 -24.85 3.35 -23.65
C GLY A 47 -24.01 2.09 -23.88
N SER A 48 -22.77 2.23 -24.37
CA SER A 48 -21.82 1.13 -24.45
C SER A 48 -21.51 0.56 -23.06
N ASP A 49 -21.41 -0.77 -22.93
CA ASP A 49 -21.00 -1.44 -21.69
C ASP A 49 -19.47 -1.43 -21.57
N VAL A 50 -18.93 -0.31 -21.08
CA VAL A 50 -17.53 -0.18 -20.66
C VAL A 50 -17.53 0.33 -19.24
N GLN A 51 -16.77 -0.32 -18.36
CA GLN A 51 -16.74 -0.05 -16.93
C GLN A 51 -15.29 0.11 -16.42
N PRO A 52 -15.09 0.82 -15.29
CA PRO A 52 -13.80 0.83 -14.62
C PRO A 52 -13.32 -0.58 -14.30
N GLY A 53 -12.03 -0.85 -14.52
CA GLY A 53 -11.44 -2.18 -14.38
C GLY A 53 -11.36 -2.97 -15.69
N ASP A 54 -12.08 -2.57 -16.74
CA ASP A 54 -11.98 -3.19 -18.06
C ASP A 54 -10.64 -2.90 -18.72
N ARG A 55 -10.25 -3.79 -19.65
CA ARG A 55 -9.10 -3.61 -20.53
C ARG A 55 -9.57 -3.44 -21.95
N LEU A 56 -9.15 -2.34 -22.57
CA LEU A 56 -9.39 -2.09 -23.99
C LEU A 56 -8.19 -2.60 -24.76
N ILE A 57 -8.43 -3.49 -25.72
CA ILE A 57 -7.40 -4.02 -26.61
C ILE A 57 -7.62 -3.40 -27.98
N ASN A 58 -6.68 -2.60 -28.45
CA ASN A 58 -6.76 -1.97 -29.77
C ASN A 58 -6.31 -2.96 -30.88
N PRO A 59 -6.48 -2.60 -32.17
CA PRO A 59 -6.04 -3.46 -33.28
C PRO A 59 -4.53 -3.75 -33.32
N ALA A 60 -3.72 -2.92 -32.66
CA ALA A 60 -2.28 -3.14 -32.49
C ALA A 60 -1.94 -4.08 -31.30
N ASN A 61 -2.96 -4.70 -30.67
CA ASN A 61 -2.84 -5.54 -29.47
C ASN A 61 -2.28 -4.82 -28.23
N GLU A 62 -2.37 -3.50 -28.18
CA GLU A 62 -2.02 -2.72 -26.99
C GLU A 62 -3.16 -2.81 -25.98
N ARG A 63 -2.80 -3.00 -24.70
CA ARG A 63 -3.74 -3.10 -23.58
C ARG A 63 -3.82 -1.77 -22.84
N LEU A 64 -5.02 -1.24 -22.73
CA LEU A 64 -5.31 0.02 -22.04
C LEU A 64 -6.23 -0.27 -20.86
N PHE A 65 -5.81 0.11 -19.65
CA PHE A 65 -6.56 -0.16 -18.43
C PHE A 65 -7.52 0.99 -18.15
N VAL A 66 -8.82 0.72 -18.17
CA VAL A 66 -9.85 1.71 -17.84
C VAL A 66 -9.90 1.91 -16.34
N TYR A 67 -9.77 3.15 -15.87
CA TYR A 67 -9.84 3.49 -14.45
C TYR A 67 -11.08 4.32 -14.09
N ASP A 68 -11.72 4.95 -15.09
CA ASP A 68 -12.92 5.76 -14.89
C ASP A 68 -13.74 5.85 -16.18
N THR A 69 -15.05 6.06 -16.06
CA THR A 69 -15.97 6.17 -17.20
C THR A 69 -16.97 7.29 -16.96
N LEU A 70 -17.08 8.22 -17.92
CA LEU A 70 -17.95 9.37 -17.82
C LEU A 70 -18.78 9.56 -19.09
N THR A 71 -20.09 9.71 -18.96
CA THR A 71 -20.95 10.07 -20.09
C THR A 71 -20.85 11.57 -20.35
N ASP A 72 -20.45 11.92 -21.56
CA ASP A 72 -20.37 13.29 -22.03
C ASP A 72 -21.70 13.73 -22.64
N PHE A 73 -22.11 14.98 -22.41
CA PHE A 73 -23.37 15.54 -22.92
C PHE A 73 -23.11 16.78 -23.77
N LEU A 74 -23.83 16.91 -24.88
CA LEU A 74 -23.80 18.08 -25.74
C LEU A 74 -25.25 18.52 -26.03
N ASN A 75 -25.60 19.76 -25.70
CA ASN A 75 -26.97 20.29 -25.86
C ASN A 75 -28.04 19.37 -25.25
N ASN A 76 -27.81 18.90 -24.02
CA ASN A 76 -28.67 17.97 -23.28
C ASN A 76 -28.91 16.60 -23.96
N LYS A 77 -28.03 16.19 -24.89
CA LYS A 77 -28.04 14.87 -25.50
C LYS A 77 -26.75 14.14 -25.16
N MET A 78 -26.85 12.85 -24.88
CA MET A 78 -25.66 12.01 -24.67
C MET A 78 -24.80 12.06 -25.93
N ASN A 79 -23.57 12.54 -25.78
CA ASN A 79 -22.62 12.73 -26.86
C ASN A 79 -21.80 11.46 -27.06
N GLN A 80 -21.15 10.96 -26.00
CA GLN A 80 -20.31 9.76 -26.03
C GLN A 80 -20.08 9.25 -24.60
N LEU A 81 -19.67 7.99 -24.46
CA LEU A 81 -19.09 7.47 -23.23
C LEU A 81 -17.57 7.65 -23.29
N LYS A 82 -16.99 8.43 -22.38
CA LYS A 82 -15.54 8.59 -22.24
C LYS A 82 -15.03 7.52 -21.28
N ALA A 83 -14.24 6.57 -21.77
CA ALA A 83 -13.51 5.61 -20.95
C ALA A 83 -12.08 6.11 -20.75
N TYR A 84 -11.78 6.63 -19.56
CA TYR A 84 -10.45 7.11 -19.22
C TYR A 84 -9.55 5.93 -18.90
N TYR A 85 -8.36 5.95 -19.50
CA TYR A 85 -7.44 4.81 -19.41
C TYR A 85 -6.01 5.23 -19.04
N GLN A 86 -5.26 4.24 -18.58
CA GLN A 86 -3.82 4.30 -18.39
C GLN A 86 -3.16 3.17 -19.20
N THR A 87 -1.95 3.42 -19.67
CA THR A 87 -1.15 2.41 -20.38
C THR A 87 -0.65 1.35 -19.41
N VAL A 88 -0.18 0.21 -19.94
CA VAL A 88 0.46 -0.83 -19.13
C VAL A 88 1.63 -0.28 -18.31
N ALA A 89 2.44 0.60 -18.89
CA ALA A 89 3.57 1.21 -18.20
C ALA A 89 3.12 2.09 -17.01
N GLU A 90 2.04 2.87 -17.18
CA GLU A 90 1.48 3.73 -16.12
C GLU A 90 0.74 2.94 -15.03
N TYR A 91 0.01 1.88 -15.42
CA TYR A 91 -0.59 0.97 -14.45
C TYR A 91 0.51 0.30 -13.63
N ASN A 92 1.51 -0.27 -14.30
CA ASN A 92 2.63 -0.92 -13.64
C ASN A 92 3.45 0.06 -12.80
N SER A 93 3.65 1.32 -13.21
CA SER A 93 4.40 2.28 -12.41
C SER A 93 3.62 2.73 -11.17
N LYS A 94 2.28 2.79 -11.22
CA LYS A 94 1.44 3.03 -10.03
C LYS A 94 1.37 1.82 -9.12
N THR A 95 1.16 0.61 -9.65
CA THR A 95 1.21 -0.61 -8.84
C THR A 95 2.60 -0.88 -8.31
N ASN A 96 3.67 -0.49 -9.02
CA ASN A 96 5.05 -0.52 -8.51
C ASN A 96 5.40 0.69 -7.65
N ALA A 97 4.60 1.76 -7.64
CA ALA A 97 4.69 2.81 -6.64
C ALA A 97 4.04 2.32 -5.33
N ASP A 98 2.88 1.66 -5.42
CA ASP A 98 2.22 0.99 -4.28
C ASP A 98 3.03 -0.23 -3.79
N ALA A 99 3.62 -1.02 -4.69
CA ALA A 99 4.53 -2.13 -4.36
C ALA A 99 5.97 -1.67 -4.07
N LYS A 100 6.33 -0.42 -4.35
CA LYS A 100 7.59 0.19 -3.87
C LYS A 100 7.60 0.35 -2.36
N TYR A 101 6.44 0.24 -1.72
CA TYR A 101 6.29 0.25 -0.27
C TYR A 101 6.10 -1.15 0.33
N MET A 102 6.27 -2.23 -0.45
CA MET A 102 6.50 -3.56 0.11
C MET A 102 7.99 -3.71 0.45
N PHE A 103 8.38 -3.19 1.62
CA PHE A 103 9.66 -3.55 2.20
C PHE A 103 9.55 -4.97 2.76
N ASN A 104 10.17 -5.95 2.10
CA ASN A 104 10.48 -7.23 2.71
C ASN A 104 11.55 -7.00 3.78
N ILE A 105 11.12 -6.67 4.99
CA ILE A 105 12.03 -6.42 6.10
C ILE A 105 12.29 -7.75 6.81
N GLY A 106 13.43 -8.37 6.47
CA GLY A 106 13.97 -9.53 7.20
C GLY A 106 14.51 -9.19 8.60
N SER A 107 14.67 -7.91 8.92
CA SER A 107 14.94 -7.37 10.26
C SER A 107 15.18 -5.87 10.16
N ALA A 108 14.27 -5.02 10.66
CA ALA A 108 14.55 -3.59 10.84
C ALA A 108 14.65 -3.33 12.34
N ASN A 109 15.86 -3.08 12.81
CA ASN A 109 16.05 -2.44 14.11
C ASN A 109 15.93 -0.92 13.89
N ASN A 110 15.09 -0.26 14.68
CA ASN A 110 14.97 1.21 14.78
C ASN A 110 14.56 1.96 13.49
N SER A 111 13.64 1.42 12.68
CA SER A 111 13.10 2.18 11.54
C SER A 111 11.63 2.54 11.74
N VAL A 112 11.32 3.83 11.62
CA VAL A 112 9.93 4.33 11.49
C VAL A 112 9.49 4.04 10.06
N ILE A 113 8.49 3.17 9.90
CA ILE A 113 7.88 2.86 8.61
C ILE A 113 6.46 3.42 8.66
N GLY A 114 6.25 4.55 8.00
CA GLY A 114 4.96 5.23 7.98
C GLY A 114 4.47 5.47 6.55
N THR A 115 3.32 4.91 6.22
CA THR A 115 2.44 5.45 5.18
C THR A 115 1.11 5.81 5.86
N GLN A 116 0.98 7.10 6.19
CA GLN A 116 -0.22 7.83 6.64
C GLN A 116 -0.88 7.45 7.99
N ASN A 117 -0.73 8.38 8.95
CA ASN A 117 -1.65 8.82 10.01
C ASN A 117 -2.26 7.86 11.05
N THR A 118 -1.89 6.58 11.13
CA THR A 118 -2.24 5.80 12.34
C THR A 118 -1.12 4.81 12.70
N VAL A 119 -0.28 5.21 13.65
CA VAL A 119 0.74 4.35 14.25
C VAL A 119 0.03 3.38 15.19
N THR A 120 -0.24 2.16 14.72
CA THR A 120 -0.61 1.06 15.63
C THR A 120 0.63 0.20 15.84
N MET A 121 1.52 0.64 16.72
CA MET A 121 2.62 -0.20 17.18
C MET A 121 2.05 -1.21 18.19
N ASN A 122 2.13 -2.51 17.87
CA ASN A 122 1.79 -3.56 18.81
C ASN A 122 3.06 -3.91 19.63
N PRO A 123 3.21 -3.44 20.88
CA PRO A 123 4.41 -3.70 21.69
C PRO A 123 4.66 -5.21 21.93
N ASN A 124 3.62 -6.06 21.79
CA ASN A 124 3.76 -7.50 21.95
C ASN A 124 4.59 -8.15 20.82
N SER A 125 4.58 -7.61 19.59
CA SER A 125 5.39 -8.17 18.50
C SER A 125 6.88 -7.86 18.68
N SER A 126 7.22 -6.71 19.25
CA SER A 126 8.62 -6.31 19.48
C SER A 126 9.29 -7.15 20.57
N LEU A 127 8.55 -7.52 21.62
CA LEU A 127 9.04 -8.41 22.69
C LEU A 127 9.28 -9.85 22.21
N GLN A 128 8.39 -10.37 21.36
CA GLN A 128 8.56 -11.72 20.79
C GLN A 128 9.82 -11.80 19.91
N GLN A 129 10.10 -10.77 19.11
CA GLN A 129 11.32 -10.72 18.30
C GLN A 129 12.60 -10.64 19.16
N ILE A 130 12.56 -9.97 20.31
CA ILE A 130 13.69 -9.96 21.26
C ILE A 130 13.88 -11.35 21.89
N ARG A 131 12.80 -12.05 22.26
CA ARG A 131 12.88 -13.44 22.75
C ARG A 131 13.55 -14.36 21.74
N GLU A 132 13.13 -14.29 20.48
CA GLU A 132 13.69 -15.12 19.42
C GLU A 132 15.19 -14.85 19.22
N ARG A 133 15.60 -13.58 19.25
CA ARG A 133 17.01 -13.19 19.14
C ARG A 133 17.86 -13.68 20.32
N ILE A 134 17.36 -13.57 21.55
CA ILE A 134 18.05 -14.08 22.75
C ILE A 134 18.12 -15.61 22.72
N ASN A 135 17.06 -16.28 22.26
CA ASN A 135 17.05 -17.74 22.15
C ASN A 135 18.05 -18.25 21.08
N SER A 136 18.24 -17.48 20.01
CA SER A 136 19.21 -17.76 18.95
C SER A 136 20.65 -17.35 19.27
N SER A 137 20.90 -16.61 20.36
CA SER A 137 22.26 -16.18 20.73
C SER A 137 22.97 -17.22 21.59
N ASN A 138 24.21 -17.57 21.21
CA ASN A 138 25.13 -18.39 22.01
C ASN A 138 25.89 -17.54 23.05
N SER A 139 25.23 -16.54 23.64
CA SER A 139 25.85 -15.63 24.61
C SER A 139 25.83 -16.21 26.02
N GLU A 140 26.94 -16.12 26.76
CA GLU A 140 27.01 -16.53 28.18
C GLU A 140 25.98 -15.79 29.06
N THR A 141 25.54 -14.60 28.65
CA THR A 141 24.50 -13.78 29.31
C THR A 141 23.06 -14.14 28.94
N ARG A 142 22.83 -15.22 28.17
CA ARG A 142 21.50 -15.60 27.67
C ARG A 142 20.48 -15.81 28.80
N ASP A 143 20.90 -16.48 29.86
CA ASP A 143 20.00 -16.84 30.96
C ASP A 143 19.60 -15.60 31.78
N GLU A 144 20.50 -14.61 31.93
CA GLU A 144 20.19 -13.32 32.56
C GLU A 144 19.18 -12.52 31.72
N LEU A 145 19.33 -12.53 30.40
CA LEU A 145 18.44 -11.82 29.48
C LEU A 145 17.06 -12.47 29.37
N GLN A 146 17.00 -13.81 29.39
CA GLN A 146 15.72 -14.53 29.43
C GLN A 146 14.92 -14.22 30.70
N GLN A 147 15.58 -13.94 31.83
CA GLN A 147 14.90 -13.56 33.07
C GLN A 147 14.39 -12.11 33.06
N ILE A 148 14.96 -11.24 32.22
CA ILE A 148 14.60 -9.82 32.15
C ILE A 148 13.39 -9.58 31.24
N ILE A 149 13.15 -10.43 30.25
CA ILE A 149 12.00 -10.29 29.34
C ILE A 149 10.64 -10.39 30.09
N PRO A 150 10.40 -11.37 30.98
CA PRO A 150 9.18 -11.42 31.76
C PRO A 150 8.99 -10.18 32.64
N LEU A 151 10.09 -9.61 33.17
CA LEU A 151 10.03 -8.37 33.96
C LEU A 151 9.62 -7.17 33.10
N LEU A 152 10.16 -7.07 31.87
CA LEU A 152 9.73 -6.07 30.90
C LEU A 152 8.27 -6.23 30.50
N GLU A 153 7.81 -7.46 30.26
CA GLU A 153 6.40 -7.75 29.98
C GLU A 153 5.48 -7.33 31.13
N MET A 154 5.88 -7.58 32.37
CA MET A 154 5.10 -7.16 33.54
C MET A 154 5.05 -5.63 33.69
N ILE A 155 6.13 -4.92 33.35
CA ILE A 155 6.14 -3.44 33.31
C ILE A 155 5.23 -2.91 32.20
N ILE A 156 5.35 -3.45 30.98
CA ILE A 156 4.60 -3.00 29.82
C ILE A 156 3.10 -3.21 30.01
N ASN A 157 2.71 -4.31 30.65
CA ASN A 157 1.32 -4.60 30.97
C ASN A 157 0.83 -3.94 32.27
N ASN A 158 1.59 -2.99 32.84
CA ASN A 158 1.28 -2.28 34.09
C ASN A 158 0.99 -3.22 35.29
N GLN A 159 1.54 -4.44 35.27
CA GLN A 159 1.30 -5.45 36.32
C GLN A 159 2.20 -5.22 37.55
N VAL A 160 3.29 -4.47 37.41
CA VAL A 160 4.22 -4.16 38.51
C VAL A 160 4.58 -2.67 38.48
N PRO A 161 4.50 -1.95 39.62
CA PRO A 161 4.97 -0.57 39.70
C PRO A 161 6.47 -0.52 39.44
N VAL A 162 6.90 0.36 38.54
CA VAL A 162 8.31 0.49 38.18
C VAL A 162 9.12 0.98 39.38
N GLN A 163 9.94 0.09 39.94
CA GLN A 163 10.86 0.42 41.02
C GLN A 163 12.24 0.76 40.45
N LYS A 164 12.89 1.78 41.02
CA LYS A 164 14.23 2.25 40.61
C LYS A 164 15.25 1.12 40.51
N GLY A 165 15.18 0.12 41.41
CA GLY A 165 16.07 -1.04 41.39
C GLY A 165 15.89 -1.95 40.18
N LEU A 166 14.69 -2.03 39.62
CA LEU A 166 14.38 -2.87 38.46
C LEU A 166 14.87 -2.23 37.16
N LEU A 167 14.76 -0.91 37.05
CA LEU A 167 15.35 -0.14 35.94
C LEU A 167 16.88 -0.19 35.93
N LEU A 168 17.51 -0.16 37.11
CA LEU A 168 18.97 -0.29 37.23
C LEU A 168 19.46 -1.66 36.76
N LYS A 169 18.78 -2.75 37.18
CA LYS A 169 19.11 -4.11 36.69
C LYS A 169 18.93 -4.25 35.18
N LEU A 170 17.89 -3.64 34.64
CA LEU A 170 17.63 -3.61 33.20
C LEU A 170 18.73 -2.82 32.46
N ALA A 171 19.12 -1.66 32.98
CA ALA A 171 20.21 -0.85 32.44
C ALA A 171 21.55 -1.59 32.47
N ASP A 172 21.88 -2.26 33.58
CA ASP A 172 23.10 -3.07 33.71
C ASP A 172 23.14 -4.22 32.71
N ALA A 173 22.02 -4.92 32.52
CA ALA A 173 21.93 -6.01 31.55
C ALA A 173 22.01 -5.51 30.11
N VAL A 174 21.40 -4.36 29.81
CA VAL A 174 21.50 -3.68 28.52
C VAL A 174 22.94 -3.21 28.25
N GLN A 175 23.61 -2.66 29.25
CA GLN A 175 24.99 -2.16 29.13
C GLN A 175 26.00 -3.30 28.95
N LYS A 176 25.80 -4.44 29.62
CA LYS A 176 26.62 -5.65 29.41
C LYS A 176 26.35 -6.31 28.05
N ASN A 177 25.17 -6.10 27.48
CA ASN A 177 24.74 -6.71 26.23
C ASN A 177 24.42 -5.64 25.18
N SER A 178 25.43 -4.84 24.83
CA SER A 178 25.31 -3.70 23.90
C SER A 178 24.65 -4.05 22.55
N TRP A 179 24.72 -5.31 22.12
CA TRP A 179 24.10 -5.79 20.88
C TRP A 179 22.56 -5.82 20.90
N ILE A 180 21.93 -5.85 22.08
CA ILE A 180 20.46 -5.71 22.27
C ILE A 180 20.04 -4.39 22.90
N ALA A 181 21.00 -3.50 23.20
CA ALA A 181 20.72 -2.24 23.87
C ALA A 181 19.76 -1.34 23.08
N GLY A 182 19.95 -1.24 21.77
CA GLY A 182 19.09 -0.44 20.89
C GLY A 182 17.61 -0.89 20.93
N PRO A 183 17.31 -2.16 20.61
CA PRO A 183 15.95 -2.69 20.68
C PRO A 183 15.30 -2.56 22.07
N MET A 184 16.04 -2.83 23.15
CA MET A 184 15.53 -2.74 24.52
C MET A 184 15.22 -1.29 24.91
N ALA A 185 16.10 -0.34 24.56
CA ALA A 185 15.90 1.08 24.84
C ALA A 185 14.66 1.65 24.12
N SER A 186 14.42 1.21 22.87
CA SER A 186 13.23 1.62 22.11
C SER A 186 11.94 1.21 22.84
N ILE A 187 11.84 -0.04 23.27
CA ILE A 187 10.64 -0.55 23.96
C ILE A 187 10.39 0.20 25.28
N ILE A 188 11.46 0.48 26.05
CA ILE A 188 11.35 1.22 27.31
C ILE A 188 10.89 2.66 27.05
N LEU A 189 11.43 3.31 26.02
CA LEU A 189 11.06 4.67 25.64
C LEU A 189 9.61 4.73 25.15
N ASP A 190 9.20 3.78 24.32
CA ASP A 190 7.83 3.67 23.81
C ASP A 190 6.82 3.47 24.95
N TRP A 191 7.14 2.58 25.91
CA TRP A 191 6.34 2.41 27.12
C TRP A 191 6.26 3.71 27.94
N LEU A 192 7.40 4.39 28.15
CA LEU A 192 7.45 5.62 28.95
C LEU A 192 6.62 6.74 28.32
N LEU A 193 6.66 6.88 26.98
CA LEU A 193 5.84 7.85 26.24
C LEU A 193 4.34 7.52 26.31
N ALA A 194 3.98 6.23 26.37
CA ALA A 194 2.60 5.79 26.53
C ALA A 194 2.01 6.11 27.91
N GLN A 195 2.83 6.39 28.93
CA GLN A 195 2.35 6.79 30.27
C GLN A 195 1.96 8.28 30.35
N PHE A 196 2.33 9.11 29.36
CA PHE A 196 2.04 10.55 29.34
C PHE A 196 0.79 10.95 28.53
N HIS A 197 0.01 9.96 28.06
CA HIS A 197 -1.30 10.12 27.44
C HIS A 197 -2.39 9.55 28.34
#